data_AF-A0A935HYY7-F1
#
_entry.id   AF-A0A935HYY7-F1
#
_cell.length_a   1.000
_cell.length_b   1.000
_cell.length_c   1.000
_cell.angle_alpha   90.00
_cell.angle_beta   90.00
_cell.angle_gamma   90.00
#
_symmetry.space_group_name_H-M   'P 1'
#
loop_
_entity.id
_entity.type
_entity.pdbx_description
1 polymer ?
#
loop_
_entity_poly.entity_id
_entity_poly.type
_entity_poly.pdbx_seq_one_letter_code
_entity_poly.pdbx_strand_id
1 'polypeptide(L)'
;MEHYMDRFDSLRFAEIEWREEEQEVERAIEIATEAGDTETVQILRSRLQIMRLVHEHCIRHEFEVLLGVDLHDIPHPNGTDP
;
A
#
# COMPACT_ATOMS: atom_id res chain seq x y z
N MET A 1 4.08 0.00 27.14
CA MET A 1 4.99 0.63 26.16
C MET A 1 5.51 -0.40 25.17
N GLU A 2 5.99 -1.56 25.64
CA GLU A 2 6.36 -2.71 24.78
C GLU A 2 5.25 -3.13 23.80
N HIS A 3 4.02 -3.35 24.28
CA HIS A 3 2.89 -3.74 23.41
C HIS A 3 2.53 -2.75 22.29
N TYR A 4 2.90 -1.47 22.42
CA TYR A 4 2.70 -0.47 21.36
C TYR A 4 3.79 -0.56 20.28
N MET A 5 5.02 -0.85 20.68
CA MET A 5 6.13 -1.04 19.74
C MET A 5 5.94 -2.33 18.94
N ASP A 6 5.48 -3.41 19.57
CA ASP A 6 5.18 -4.68 18.88
C ASP A 6 4.08 -4.52 17.81
N ARG A 7 3.03 -3.73 18.09
CA ARG A 7 1.95 -3.47 17.13
C ARG A 7 2.41 -2.63 15.95
N PHE A 8 3.25 -1.62 16.20
CA PHE A 8 3.82 -0.78 15.16
C PHE A 8 4.77 -1.56 14.24
N ASP A 9 5.64 -2.40 14.81
CA ASP A 9 6.50 -3.28 14.02
C ASP A 9 5.69 -4.29 13.21
N SER A 10 4.64 -4.89 13.78
CA SER A 10 3.76 -5.81 13.06
C SER A 10 3.10 -5.16 11.85
N LEU A 11 2.60 -3.93 11.99
CA LEU A 11 2.01 -3.18 10.86
C LEU A 11 3.07 -2.80 9.83
N ARG A 12 4.28 -2.44 10.26
CA ARG A 12 5.40 -2.13 9.35
C ARG A 12 5.81 -3.35 8.53
N PHE A 13 5.89 -4.53 9.14
CA PHE A 13 6.15 -5.77 8.41
C PHE A 13 5.03 -6.08 7.42
N ALA A 14 3.77 -5.94 7.85
CA ALA A 14 2.63 -6.12 6.96
C ALA A 14 2.65 -5.15 5.76
N GLU A 15 3.06 -3.89 5.95
CA GLU A 15 3.22 -2.91 4.85
C GLU A 15 4.31 -3.34 3.85
N ILE A 16 5.43 -3.87 4.34
CA ILE A 16 6.52 -4.34 3.47
C ILE A 16 6.06 -5.53 2.63
N GLU A 17 5.50 -6.56 3.28
CA GLU A 17 4.96 -7.74 2.60
C GLU A 17 3.88 -7.34 1.57
N TRP A 18 3.04 -6.37 1.93
CA TRP A 18 2.03 -5.84 1.03
C TRP A 18 2.62 -5.23 -0.24
N ARG A 19 3.65 -4.38 -0.10
CA ARG A 19 4.32 -3.74 -1.24
C ARG A 19 4.98 -4.76 -2.16
N GLU A 20 5.53 -5.84 -1.60
CA GLU A 20 6.09 -6.94 -2.38
C GLU A 20 4.99 -7.65 -3.20
N GLU A 21 3.86 -7.98 -2.58
CA GLU A 21 2.73 -8.61 -3.28
C GLU A 21 2.12 -7.68 -4.35
N GLU A 22 2.03 -6.37 -4.07
CA GLU A 22 1.57 -5.38 -5.04
C GLU A 22 2.44 -5.38 -6.31
N GLN A 23 3.76 -5.34 -6.14
CA GLN A 23 4.72 -5.39 -7.25
C GLN A 23 4.63 -6.70 -8.04
N GLU A 24 4.38 -7.83 -7.37
CA GLU A 24 4.16 -9.11 -8.03
C GLU A 24 2.91 -9.09 -8.92
N VAL A 25 1.81 -8.54 -8.42
CA VAL A 25 0.57 -8.40 -9.21
C VAL A 25 0.79 -7.46 -10.40
N GLU A 26 1.52 -6.36 -10.23
CA GLU A 26 1.87 -5.44 -11.33
C GLU A 26 2.69 -6.14 -12.41
N ARG A 27 3.73 -6.91 -12.04
CA ARG A 27 4.50 -7.72 -12.99
C ARG A 27 3.64 -8.76 -13.71
N ALA A 28 2.71 -9.40 -12.99
CA ALA A 28 1.79 -10.36 -13.60
C ALA A 28 0.86 -9.69 -14.63
N ILE A 29 0.43 -8.44 -14.38
CA ILE A 29 -0.36 -7.65 -15.34
C ILE A 29 0.46 -7.36 -16.60
N GLU A 30 1.73 -6.98 -16.46
CA GLU A 30 2.63 -6.75 -17.59
C GLU A 30 2.77 -8.02 -18.45
N ILE A 31 3.09 -9.15 -17.83
CA ILE A 31 3.22 -10.44 -18.52
C ILE A 31 1.93 -10.84 -19.24
N ALA A 32 0.77 -10.72 -18.58
CA ALA A 32 -0.52 -11.04 -19.17
C ALA A 32 -0.89 -10.08 -20.32
N THR A 33 -0.48 -8.82 -20.22
CA THR A 33 -0.68 -7.81 -21.27
C THR A 33 0.17 -8.15 -22.50
N GLU A 34 1.43 -8.50 -22.30
CA GLU A 34 2.34 -8.94 -23.38
C GLU A 34 1.83 -10.23 -24.06
N ALA A 35 1.23 -11.14 -23.29
CA ALA A 35 0.62 -12.36 -23.81
C ALA A 35 -0.71 -12.12 -24.55
N GLY A 36 -1.29 -10.91 -24.48
CA GLY A 36 -2.60 -10.61 -25.03
C GLY A 36 -3.76 -11.27 -24.27
N ASP A 37 -3.53 -11.76 -23.05
CA ASP A 37 -4.54 -12.41 -22.22
C ASP A 37 -5.39 -11.36 -21.49
N THR A 38 -6.36 -10.81 -22.24
CA THR A 38 -7.22 -9.72 -21.76
C THR A 38 -8.09 -10.09 -20.56
N GLU A 39 -8.48 -11.37 -20.40
CA GLU A 39 -9.28 -11.83 -19.26
C GLU A 39 -8.43 -11.80 -17.99
N THR A 40 -7.24 -12.40 -18.04
CA THR A 40 -6.30 -12.39 -16.91
C THR A 40 -5.89 -10.98 -16.52
N VAL A 41 -5.67 -10.07 -17.49
CA VAL A 41 -5.39 -8.66 -17.21
C VAL A 41 -6.53 -8.00 -16.44
N GLN A 42 -7.80 -8.24 -16.80
CA GLN A 42 -8.95 -7.67 -16.09
C GLN A 42 -9.06 -8.20 -14.65
N ILE A 43 -8.83 -9.50 -14.46
CA ILE A 43 -8.85 -10.13 -13.14
C ILE A 43 -7.74 -9.55 -12.26
N LEU A 44 -6.50 -9.49 -12.77
CA LEU A 44 -5.35 -8.99 -12.01
C LEU A 44 -5.49 -7.49 -11.68
N ARG A 45 -6.01 -6.67 -12.59
CA ARG A 45 -6.31 -5.25 -12.30
C ARG A 45 -7.36 -5.09 -11.21
N SER A 46 -8.41 -5.91 -11.24
CA SER A 46 -9.44 -5.91 -10.20
C SER A 46 -8.87 -6.31 -8.85
N ARG A 47 -8.01 -7.34 -8.82
CA ARG A 47 -7.27 -7.75 -7.61
C ARG A 47 -6.40 -6.61 -7.09
N LEU A 48 -5.60 -5.98 -7.95
CA LEU A 48 -4.71 -4.87 -7.58
C LEU A 48 -5.51 -3.69 -6.97
N GLN A 49 -6.67 -3.38 -7.55
CA GLN A 49 -7.54 -2.32 -7.04
C GLN A 49 -8.10 -2.66 -5.65
N ILE A 50 -8.60 -3.88 -5.45
CA ILE A 50 -9.11 -4.34 -4.14
C ILE A 50 -7.98 -4.32 -3.12
N MET A 51 -6.80 -4.79 -3.51
CA MET A 51 -5.61 -4.76 -2.67
C MET A 51 -5.32 -3.32 -2.20
N ARG A 52 -5.14 -2.38 -3.12
CA ARG A 52 -4.87 -0.96 -2.77
C ARG A 52 -5.92 -0.38 -1.82
N LEU A 53 -7.20 -0.72 -2.02
CA LEU A 53 -8.29 -0.28 -1.14
C LEU A 53 -8.15 -0.86 0.27
N VAL A 54 -7.88 -2.16 0.40
CA VAL A 54 -7.71 -2.81 1.71
C VAL A 54 -6.49 -2.27 2.44
N HIS A 55 -5.37 -2.07 1.74
CA HIS A 55 -4.15 -1.50 2.31
C HIS A 55 -4.38 -0.12 2.93
N GLU A 56 -5.03 0.77 2.18
CA GLU A 56 -5.36 2.12 2.64
C GLU A 56 -6.20 2.09 3.92
N HIS A 57 -7.21 1.21 3.97
CA HIS A 57 -8.13 1.15 5.11
C HIS A 57 -7.62 0.38 6.33
N CYS A 58 -6.81 -0.66 6.14
CA CYS A 58 -6.43 -1.55 7.24
C CYS A 58 -5.02 -1.29 7.78
N ILE A 59 -4.07 -0.88 6.93
CA ILE A 59 -2.68 -0.73 7.34
C ILE A 59 -2.38 0.75 7.53
N ARG A 60 -2.65 1.58 6.51
CA ARG A 60 -2.31 3.01 6.57
C ARG A 60 -3.12 3.78 7.61
N HIS A 61 -4.43 3.55 7.68
CA HIS A 61 -5.28 4.19 8.68
C HIS A 61 -4.90 3.77 10.12
N GLU A 62 -4.55 2.49 10.35
CA GLU A 62 -4.09 2.05 11.68
C GLU A 62 -2.72 2.65 12.04
N PHE A 63 -1.84 2.84 11.06
CA PHE A 63 -0.58 3.56 11.23
C PHE A 63 -0.79 5.02 11.63
N GLU A 64 -1.68 5.73 10.93
CA GLU A 64 -2.04 7.13 11.21
C GLU A 64 -2.57 7.29 12.64
N VAL A 65 -3.49 6.41 13.04
CA VAL A 65 -4.04 6.38 14.41
C VAL A 65 -2.94 6.12 15.45
N LEU A 66 -2.03 5.18 15.19
CA LEU A 66 -0.95 4.83 16.13
C LEU A 66 0.14 5.92 16.23
N LEU A 67 0.40 6.64 15.15
CA LEU A 67 1.34 7.76 15.13
C LEU A 67 0.73 9.04 15.71
N GLY A 68 -0.59 9.12 15.83
CA GLY A 68 -1.30 10.35 16.21
C GLY A 68 -1.13 11.46 15.17
N VAL A 69 -0.80 11.09 13.92
CA VAL A 69 -0.54 11.98 12.79
C VAL A 69 -1.54 11.64 11.71
N ASP A 70 -2.37 12.62 11.35
CA ASP A 70 -3.11 12.56 10.09
C ASP A 70 -2.08 12.78 8.96
N LEU A 71 -1.70 11.72 8.23
CA LEU A 71 -0.66 11.80 7.18
C LEU A 71 -1.08 12.68 6.00
N HIS A 72 -2.33 13.14 5.97
CA HIS A 72 -2.81 14.16 5.02
C HIS A 72 -2.32 15.59 5.33
N ASP A 73 -1.71 15.83 6.50
CA ASP A 73 -1.21 17.14 6.94
C ASP A 73 0.33 17.25 6.97
N ILE A 74 1.09 16.29 6.42
CA ILE A 74 2.55 16.45 6.30
C ILE A 74 2.85 17.47 5.19
N PRO A 75 3.43 18.65 5.51
CA PRO A 75 3.81 19.61 4.49
C PRO A 75 4.91 19.01 3.61
N HIS A 76 4.68 18.96 2.30
CA HIS A 76 5.72 18.65 1.33
C HIS A 76 6.92 19.59 1.55
N PRO A 77 8.16 19.08 1.60
CA PRO A 77 9.35 19.90 1.84
C PRO A 77 9.74 20.79 0.65
N ASN A 78 8.89 20.94 -0.36
CA ASN A 78 9.11 21.83 -1.49
C ASN A 78 7.94 22.80 -1.61
N GLY A 79 8.09 23.94 -0.95
CA GLY A 79 7.13 25.05 -1.01
C GLY A 79 7.79 26.36 -0.55
N THR A 80 8.84 26.76 -1.28
CA THR A 80 9.34 28.14 -1.49
C THR A 80 9.31 29.15 -0.34
N ASP A 81 10.52 29.59 0.03
CA ASP A 81 10.84 30.83 0.77
C ASP A 81 10.02 32.05 0.32
N PRO A 82 9.80 33.03 1.23
CA PRO A 82 9.08 34.28 0.95
C PRO A 82 9.80 35.22 -0.04
#